data_AF-A0A8S0UFL8-F1
#
_entry.id   AF-A0A8S0UFL8-F1
#
_cell.length_a   1.000
_cell.length_b   1.000
_cell.length_c   1.000
_cell.angle_alpha   90.00
_cell.angle_beta   90.00
_cell.angle_gamma   90.00
#
_symmetry.space_group_name_H-M   'P 1'
#
loop_
_entity.id
_entity.type
_entity.pdbx_description
1 polymer ?
#
loop_
_entity_poly.entity_id
_entity_poly.type
_entity_poly.pdbx_seq_one_letter_code
_entity_poly.pdbx_strand_id
1 'polypeptide(L)'
;MGRLKRFVWMLTRRKPMDVSEEAPTDLNRCLNTLDLTAMGVGATLGFGLYVLSGEVAAQKAGPGVVLSFMIAAIASTFSALCYAEFAAKVPKSGSAYAYSYIT
;
A
#
# COMPACT_ATOMS: atom_id res chain seq x y z
N MET A 1 41.79 2.36 -4.42
CA MET A 1 40.87 1.19 -4.27
C MET A 1 39.77 1.34 -3.22
N GLY A 2 39.83 2.30 -2.28
CA GLY A 2 38.81 2.45 -1.23
C GLY A 2 37.48 3.12 -1.64
N ARG A 3 37.48 3.98 -2.67
CA ARG A 3 36.27 4.70 -3.12
C ARG A 3 35.24 3.76 -3.78
N LEU A 4 35.69 2.80 -4.59
CA LEU A 4 34.79 1.87 -5.28
C LEU A 4 34.12 0.89 -4.31
N LYS A 5 34.86 0.35 -3.33
CA LYS A 5 34.28 -0.48 -2.27
C LYS A 5 33.26 0.29 -1.42
N ARG A 6 33.53 1.56 -1.11
CA ARG A 6 32.58 2.44 -0.39
C ARG A 6 31.30 2.68 -1.18
N PHE A 7 31.43 2.88 -2.50
CA PHE A 7 30.30 3.10 -3.40
C PHE A 7 29.42 1.85 -3.51
N VAL A 8 30.04 0.67 -3.70
CA VAL A 8 29.30 -0.61 -3.71
C VAL A 8 28.61 -0.86 -2.37
N TRP A 9 29.28 -0.60 -1.26
CA TRP A 9 28.67 -0.75 0.07
C TRP A 9 27.49 0.21 0.31
N MET A 10 27.54 1.44 -0.22
CA MET A 10 26.42 2.38 -0.14
C MET A 10 25.19 1.89 -0.91
N LEU A 11 25.37 1.22 -2.06
CA LEU A 11 24.27 0.67 -2.86
C LEU A 11 23.59 -0.52 -2.17
N THR A 12 24.35 -1.33 -1.42
CA THR A 12 23.82 -2.52 -0.74
C THR A 12 23.44 -2.29 0.73
N ARG A 13 23.63 -1.09 1.25
CA ARG A 13 23.32 -0.78 2.65
C ARG A 13 21.81 -0.79 2.87
N ARG A 14 21.28 -1.87 3.46
CA ARG A 14 19.94 -1.89 4.03
C ARG A 14 19.96 -1.12 5.34
N LYS A 15 19.01 -0.20 5.53
CA LYS A 15 18.80 0.43 6.84
C LYS A 15 18.09 -0.61 7.72
N PRO A 16 18.68 -1.08 8.83
CA PRO A 16 17.95 -1.92 9.77
C PRO A 16 16.81 -1.07 10.35
N MET A 17 15.58 -1.53 10.18
CA MET A 17 14.41 -0.98 10.87
C MET A 17 14.23 -1.86 12.10
N ASP A 18 14.66 -1.39 13.27
CA ASP A 18 14.37 -2.09 14.51
C ASP A 18 12.87 -1.95 14.79
N VAL A 19 12.19 -3.07 14.97
CA VAL A 19 10.74 -3.14 15.24
C VAL A 19 10.40 -2.45 16.58
N SER A 20 11.41 -2.23 17.44
CA SER A 20 11.25 -1.65 18.78
C SER A 20 11.34 -0.12 18.84
N GLU A 21 11.93 0.58 17.87
CA GLU A 21 12.06 2.04 17.90
C GLU A 21 10.87 2.72 17.20
N GLU A 22 9.72 2.80 17.89
CA GLU A 22 8.76 3.86 17.58
C GLU A 22 9.40 5.20 17.93
N ALA A 23 9.65 6.03 16.91
CA ALA A 23 9.96 7.43 17.16
C ALA A 23 8.81 8.01 18.02
N PRO A 24 9.10 8.68 19.16
CA PRO A 24 8.04 9.27 19.98
C PRO A 24 7.23 10.22 19.11
N THR A 25 5.94 9.95 18.97
CA THR A 25 5.03 10.81 18.21
C THR A 25 4.19 11.62 19.20
N ASP A 26 4.14 12.93 19.01
CA ASP A 26 3.29 13.84 19.78
C ASP A 26 1.81 13.80 19.31
N LEU A 27 1.45 12.82 18.49
CA LEU A 27 0.13 12.71 17.87
C LEU A 27 -0.83 11.91 18.76
N ASN A 28 -1.97 12.51 19.07
CA ASN A 28 -3.03 11.82 19.79
C ASN A 28 -3.78 10.84 18.87
N ARG A 29 -4.04 9.62 19.34
CA ARG A 29 -4.78 8.59 18.59
C ARG A 29 -6.28 8.92 18.62
N CYS A 30 -6.74 9.68 17.62
CA CYS A 30 -8.13 10.16 17.54
C CYS A 30 -8.95 9.50 16.42
N LEU A 31 -8.31 8.72 15.53
CA LEU A 31 -8.98 8.10 14.40
C LEU A 31 -9.81 6.90 14.83
N ASN A 32 -11.10 6.92 14.51
CA ASN A 32 -11.99 5.78 14.69
C ASN A 32 -11.96 4.86 13.46
N THR A 33 -12.55 3.67 13.55
CA THR A 33 -12.64 2.70 12.45
C THR A 33 -13.30 3.30 11.22
N LEU A 34 -14.36 4.09 11.40
CA LEU A 34 -15.04 4.78 10.30
C LEU A 34 -14.12 5.79 9.61
N ASP A 35 -13.37 6.58 10.37
CA ASP A 35 -12.44 7.57 9.82
C ASP A 35 -11.33 6.89 9.00
N LEU A 36 -10.81 5.76 9.50
CA LEU A 36 -9.81 4.95 8.78
C LEU A 36 -10.39 4.33 7.50
N THR A 37 -11.63 3.84 7.53
CA THR A 37 -12.28 3.31 6.32
C THR A 37 -12.55 4.41 5.29
N ALA A 38 -13.01 5.58 5.73
CA ALA A 38 -13.22 6.74 4.86
C ALA A 38 -11.90 7.23 4.24
N MET A 39 -10.82 7.25 5.03
CA MET A 39 -9.47 7.54 4.54
C MET A 39 -9.03 6.53 3.48
N GLY A 40 -9.25 5.23 3.70
CA GLY A 40 -8.91 4.19 2.72
C GLY A 40 -9.68 4.32 1.41
N VAL A 41 -10.99 4.58 1.48
CA VAL A 41 -11.83 4.82 0.29
C VAL A 41 -11.33 6.06 -0.44
N GLY A 42 -11.14 7.18 0.26
CA GLY A 42 -10.65 8.42 -0.33
C GLY A 42 -9.27 8.30 -0.97
N ALA A 43 -8.36 7.50 -0.40
CA ALA A 43 -7.05 7.25 -0.96
C ALA A 43 -7.07 6.36 -2.22
N THR A 44 -8.10 5.51 -2.37
CA THR A 44 -8.22 4.58 -3.51
C THR A 44 -8.95 5.21 -4.70
N LEU A 45 -9.91 6.11 -4.43
CA LEU A 45 -10.61 6.86 -5.47
C LEU A 45 -9.68 7.93 -6.06
N GLY A 46 -9.46 7.90 -7.38
CA GLY A 46 -8.58 8.85 -8.05
C GLY A 46 -8.76 8.87 -9.56
N PHE A 47 -7.80 9.48 -10.25
CA PHE A 47 -7.79 9.61 -11.72
C PHE A 47 -8.09 8.28 -12.44
N GLY A 48 -7.52 7.17 -11.95
CA GLY A 48 -7.71 5.86 -12.54
C GLY A 48 -9.17 5.40 -12.58
N LEU A 49 -9.95 5.66 -11.53
CA LEU A 49 -11.36 5.27 -11.52
C LEU A 49 -12.20 6.19 -12.42
N TYR A 50 -11.94 7.50 -12.42
CA TYR A 50 -12.81 8.45 -13.13
C TYR A 50 -12.52 8.53 -14.64
N VAL A 51 -11.26 8.40 -15.05
CA VAL A 51 -10.87 8.58 -16.46
C VAL A 51 -10.61 7.25 -17.15
N LEU A 52 -9.77 6.39 -16.57
CA LEU A 52 -9.39 5.13 -17.23
C LEU A 52 -10.57 4.15 -17.32
N SER A 53 -11.52 4.16 -16.38
CA SER A 53 -12.71 3.32 -16.48
C SER A 53 -13.56 3.64 -17.71
N GLY A 54 -13.70 4.93 -18.06
CA GLY A 54 -14.41 5.36 -19.25
C GLY A 54 -13.68 4.98 -20.54
N GLU A 55 -12.36 5.14 -20.55
CA GLU A 55 -11.51 4.73 -21.67
C GLU A 55 -11.57 3.21 -21.91
N VAL A 56 -11.47 2.41 -20.84
CA VAL A 56 -11.57 0.94 -20.90
C VAL A 56 -12.96 0.50 -21.37
N ALA A 57 -14.03 1.16 -20.89
CA ALA A 57 -15.38 0.90 -21.36
C ALA A 57 -15.52 1.21 -22.86
N ALA A 58 -15.01 2.35 -23.32
CA ALA A 58 -15.16 2.77 -24.72
C ALA A 58 -14.30 1.97 -25.71
N GLN A 59 -13.05 1.65 -25.33
CA GLN A 59 -12.04 1.13 -26.26
C GLN A 59 -11.72 -0.36 -26.10
N LYS A 60 -11.99 -0.96 -24.93
CA LYS A 60 -11.59 -2.36 -24.65
C LYS A 60 -12.76 -3.29 -24.37
N ALA A 61 -13.58 -3.00 -23.37
CA ALA A 61 -14.55 -3.96 -22.83
C ALA A 61 -16.00 -3.70 -23.27
N GLY A 62 -16.34 -2.48 -23.71
CA GLY A 62 -17.71 -2.13 -24.09
C GLY A 62 -18.70 -2.35 -22.93
N PRO A 63 -19.91 -2.87 -23.18
CA PRO A 63 -20.89 -3.17 -22.12
C PRO A 63 -20.41 -4.26 -21.15
N GLY A 64 -19.39 -5.05 -21.51
CA GLY A 64 -18.78 -6.07 -20.64
C GLY A 64 -17.85 -5.51 -19.56
N VAL A 65 -17.63 -4.20 -19.50
CA VAL A 65 -16.72 -3.55 -18.55
C VAL A 65 -17.07 -3.87 -17.08
N VAL A 66 -18.36 -4.07 -16.79
CA VAL A 66 -18.84 -4.47 -15.45
C VAL A 66 -18.26 -5.82 -15.04
N LEU A 67 -18.19 -6.79 -15.94
CA LEU A 67 -17.60 -8.11 -15.64
C LEU A 67 -16.09 -8.00 -15.41
N SER A 68 -15.39 -7.17 -16.18
CA SER A 68 -13.96 -6.91 -15.98
C SER A 68 -13.68 -6.28 -14.61
N PHE A 69 -14.48 -5.30 -14.19
CA PHE A 69 -14.36 -4.68 -12.87
C PHE A 69 -14.72 -5.65 -11.74
N MET A 70 -15.71 -6.52 -11.93
CA MET A 70 -16.06 -7.56 -10.94
C MET A 70 -14.90 -8.51 -10.68
N ILE A 71 -14.23 -8.99 -11.73
CA ILE A 71 -13.06 -9.87 -11.59
C ILE A 71 -11.90 -9.12 -10.90
N ALA A 72 -11.65 -7.87 -11.29
CA ALA A 72 -10.63 -7.04 -10.66
C ALA A 72 -10.92 -6.77 -9.17
N ALA A 73 -12.18 -6.54 -8.81
CA ALA A 73 -12.61 -6.32 -7.43
C ALA A 73 -12.39 -7.57 -6.56
N ILE A 74 -12.69 -8.76 -7.08
CA ILE A 74 -12.42 -10.03 -6.38
C ILE A 74 -10.92 -10.19 -6.14
N ALA A 75 -10.09 -10.01 -7.18
CA ALA A 75 -8.63 -10.11 -7.05
C ALA A 75 -8.06 -9.09 -6.05
N SER A 76 -8.56 -7.85 -6.08
CA SER A 76 -8.17 -6.80 -5.14
C SER A 76 -8.59 -7.12 -3.71
N THR A 77 -9.76 -7.73 -3.50
CA THR A 77 -10.24 -8.14 -2.17
C THR A 77 -9.31 -9.18 -1.55
N PHE A 78 -8.87 -10.19 -2.31
CA PHE A 78 -7.88 -11.16 -1.81
C PHE A 78 -6.58 -10.48 -1.40
N SER A 79 -6.09 -9.52 -2.19
CA SER A 79 -4.91 -8.74 -1.82
C SER A 79 -5.13 -7.90 -0.55
N ALA A 80 -6.29 -7.25 -0.44
CA ALA A 80 -6.66 -6.44 0.72
C ALA A 80 -6.73 -7.28 2.01
N LEU A 81 -7.24 -8.51 1.94
CA LEU A 81 -7.26 -9.44 3.09
C LEU A 81 -5.85 -9.78 3.56
N CYS A 82 -4.92 -10.08 2.65
CA CYS A 82 -3.52 -10.31 3.01
C CYS A 82 -2.90 -9.09 3.69
N TYR A 83 -3.15 -7.88 3.17
CA TYR A 83 -2.67 -6.64 3.80
C TYR A 83 -3.33 -6.36 5.14
N ALA A 84 -4.61 -6.70 5.32
CA ALA A 84 -5.31 -6.58 6.59
C ALA A 84 -4.70 -7.50 7.66
N GLU A 85 -4.30 -8.72 7.28
CA GLU A 85 -3.62 -9.64 8.20
C GLU A 85 -2.25 -9.09 8.64
N PHE A 86 -1.47 -8.51 7.71
CA PHE A 86 -0.20 -7.86 8.06
C PHE A 86 -0.39 -6.62 8.94
N ALA A 87 -1.39 -5.79 8.64
CA ALA A 87 -1.70 -4.61 9.44
C ALA A 87 -2.15 -4.98 10.87
N ALA A 88 -2.89 -6.09 11.03
CA ALA A 88 -3.29 -6.59 12.35
C ALA A 88 -2.11 -7.16 13.15
N LYS A 89 -1.16 -7.85 12.48
CA LYS A 89 0.04 -8.41 13.11
C LYS A 89 1.06 -7.34 13.51
N VAL A 90 1.14 -6.26 12.73
CA VAL A 90 2.14 -5.20 12.90
C VAL A 90 1.43 -3.84 12.97
N PRO A 91 0.99 -3.41 14.17
CA PRO A 91 0.30 -2.14 14.36
C PRO A 91 1.29 -0.96 14.41
N LYS A 92 2.12 -0.83 13.37
CA LYS A 92 3.12 0.23 13.20
C LYS A 92 2.75 1.09 12.00
N SER A 93 3.05 2.38 12.09
CA SER A 93 2.86 3.30 10.96
C SER A 93 3.84 2.94 9.83
N GLY A 94 3.35 2.25 8.80
CA GLY A 94 4.15 1.78 7.67
C GLY A 94 3.31 1.20 6.55
N SER A 95 3.91 1.07 5.36
CA SER A 95 3.32 0.38 4.20
C SER A 95 4.08 -0.92 3.93
N ALA A 96 3.91 -1.54 2.75
CA ALA A 96 4.55 -2.80 2.36
C ALA A 96 6.06 -2.86 2.64
N TYR A 97 6.76 -1.72 2.55
CA TYR A 97 8.16 -1.61 2.94
C TYR A 97 8.39 -2.03 4.40
N ALA A 98 7.62 -1.50 5.35
CA ALA A 98 7.77 -1.86 6.76
C ALA A 98 7.58 -3.36 6.98
N TYR A 99 6.58 -3.96 6.33
CA TYR A 99 6.33 -5.41 6.41
C TYR A 99 7.51 -6.25 5.88
N SER A 100 8.20 -5.79 4.83
CA SER A 100 9.35 -6.52 4.26
C SER A 100 10.62 -6.50 5.11
N TYR A 101 10.73 -5.57 6.06
CA TYR A 101 11.88 -5.47 6.98
C TYR A 101 11.63 -6.18 8.31
N ILE A 102 10.42 -6.69 8.52
CA ILE A 102 10.05 -7.51 9.66
C ILE A 102 10.30 -8.95 9.23
N THR A 103 11.47 -9.46 9.58
CA THR A 103 11.83 -10.88 9.43
C THR A 103 11.47 -11.64 10.70
#